data_AF-A0A2E9LQL2-F1
#
_entry.id   AF-A0A2E9LQL2-F1
#
_cell.length_a   1.000
_cell.length_b   1.000
_cell.length_c   1.000
_cell.angle_alpha   90.00
_cell.angle_beta   90.00
_cell.angle_gamma   90.00
#
_symmetry.space_group_name_H-M   'P 1'
#
loop_
_entity.id
_entity.type
_entity.pdbx_description
1 polymer ?
#
loop_
_entity_poly.entity_id
_entity_poly.type
_entity_poly.pdbx_seq_one_letter_code
_entity_poly.pdbx_strand_id
1 'polypeptide(L)'
;MSRIIRAIGILLVVGLGWLFGSVNGSETVTLKLGVITLYDVPITVVAFFGLLAGMVIMLVAGIYNDLRVRRILRDRLTEEDSEEKARIIDHRQHDLFGKDEEEG
;
A
#
# COMPACT_ATOMS: atom_id res chain seq x y z
N MET A 1 19.80 0.97 16.61
CA MET A 1 18.51 1.48 17.15
C MET A 1 17.74 0.31 17.72
N SER A 2 17.99 0.02 18.98
CA SER A 2 17.98 -1.34 19.51
C SER A 2 16.70 -1.59 20.29
N ARG A 3 16.18 -2.82 20.18
CA ARG A 3 15.25 -3.59 21.03
C ARG A 3 14.50 -2.87 22.17
N ILE A 4 15.17 -2.02 22.95
CA ILE A 4 14.59 -1.11 23.95
C ILE A 4 13.52 -0.20 23.35
N ILE A 5 13.77 0.49 22.24
CA ILE A 5 12.75 1.37 21.61
C ILE A 5 11.52 0.57 21.19
N ARG A 6 11.75 -0.62 20.64
CA ARG A 6 10.67 -1.54 20.25
C ARG A 6 9.91 -2.08 21.48
N ALA A 7 10.61 -2.40 22.56
CA ALA A 7 10.03 -2.86 23.81
C ALA A 7 9.21 -1.76 24.50
N ILE A 8 9.72 -0.53 24.53
CA ILE A 8 8.99 0.64 25.04
C ILE A 8 7.74 0.88 24.21
N GLY A 9 7.82 0.80 22.89
CA GLY A 9 6.65 0.92 22.01
C GLY A 9 5.58 -0.14 22.31
N ILE A 10 5.97 -1.41 22.46
CA ILE A 10 5.04 -2.49 22.82
C ILE A 10 4.45 -2.25 24.22
N LEU A 11 5.28 -1.89 25.20
CA LEU A 11 4.85 -1.61 26.57
C LEU A 11 3.85 -0.46 26.61
N LEU A 12 4.07 0.60 25.82
CA LEU A 12 3.16 1.74 25.71
C LEU A 12 1.81 1.32 25.13
N VAL A 13 1.81 0.56 24.04
CA VAL A 13 0.56 0.09 23.40
C VAL A 13 -0.22 -0.81 24.37
N VAL A 14 0.47 -1.76 25.02
CA VAL A 14 -0.17 -2.68 25.98
C VAL A 14 -0.66 -1.93 27.21
N GLY A 15 0.16 -1.02 27.77
CA GLY A 15 -0.19 -0.23 28.95
C GLY A 15 -1.37 0.71 28.69
N LEU A 16 -1.39 1.39 27.54
CA LEU A 16 -2.53 2.20 27.12
C LEU A 16 -3.79 1.37 26.91
N GLY A 17 -3.67 0.19 26.26
CA GLY A 17 -4.80 -0.72 26.07
C GLY A 17 -5.38 -1.22 27.40
N TRP A 18 -4.51 -1.57 28.35
CA TRP A 18 -4.92 -2.02 29.68
C TRP A 18 -5.58 -0.89 30.49
N LEU A 19 -4.98 0.30 30.49
CA LEU A 19 -5.53 1.48 31.15
C LEU A 19 -6.91 1.83 30.59
N PHE A 20 -7.01 1.90 29.26
CA PHE A 20 -8.26 2.19 28.55
C PHE A 20 -9.33 1.15 28.86
N GLY A 21 -8.98 -0.14 28.87
CA GLY A 21 -9.88 -1.22 29.25
C GLY A 21 -10.32 -1.17 30.71
N SER A 22 -9.43 -0.78 31.63
CA SER A 22 -9.76 -0.69 33.06
C SER A 22 -10.72 0.45 33.37
N VAL A 23 -10.57 1.60 32.69
CA VAL A 23 -11.38 2.81 32.94
C VAL A 23 -12.73 2.71 32.24
N ASN A 24 -12.78 2.10 31.05
CA ASN A 24 -13.99 2.09 30.19
C ASN A 24 -14.63 0.70 30.10
N GLY A 25 -14.19 -0.28 30.90
CA GLY A 25 -14.57 -1.69 30.74
C GLY A 25 -16.05 -1.98 30.95
N SER A 26 -16.76 -1.15 31.71
CA SER A 26 -18.21 -1.24 31.93
C SER A 26 -19.02 -0.23 31.13
N GLU A 27 -18.35 0.63 30.33
CA GLU A 27 -19.04 1.68 29.59
C GLU A 27 -19.54 1.12 28.26
N THR A 28 -20.84 1.23 28.04
CA THR A 28 -21.52 0.75 26.85
C THR A 28 -22.08 1.91 26.04
N VAL A 29 -22.04 1.77 24.72
CA VAL A 29 -22.54 2.78 23.77
C VAL A 29 -23.51 2.16 22.80
N THR A 30 -24.49 2.97 22.38
CA THR A 30 -25.35 2.64 21.25
C THR A 30 -24.60 2.99 19.96
N LEU A 31 -24.17 1.98 19.23
CA LEU A 31 -23.41 2.12 18.00
C LEU A 31 -24.35 2.14 16.80
N LYS A 32 -24.42 3.28 16.11
CA LYS A 32 -25.17 3.44 14.86
C LYS A 32 -24.21 3.36 13.67
N LEU A 33 -24.19 2.23 12.98
CA LEU A 33 -23.34 1.97 11.80
C LEU A 33 -24.01 2.45 10.49
N GLY A 34 -25.01 3.33 10.57
CA GLY A 34 -25.81 3.81 9.44
C GLY A 34 -26.90 2.82 8.99
N VAL A 35 -26.54 1.55 8.77
CA VAL A 35 -27.48 0.51 8.31
C VAL A 35 -27.99 -0.37 9.46
N ILE A 36 -27.14 -0.55 10.48
CA ILE A 36 -27.40 -1.41 11.63
C ILE A 36 -27.15 -0.59 12.90
N THR A 37 -28.03 -0.75 13.89
CA THR A 37 -27.82 -0.18 15.23
C THR A 37 -27.56 -1.32 16.21
N LEU A 38 -26.42 -1.26 16.89
CA LEU A 38 -26.10 -2.17 17.99
C LEU A 38 -26.23 -1.43 19.30
N TYR A 39 -26.96 -2.03 20.24
CA TYR A 39 -27.19 -1.48 21.57
C TYR A 39 -26.21 -2.11 22.57
N ASP A 40 -25.89 -1.34 23.60
CA ASP A 40 -25.05 -1.75 24.72
C ASP A 40 -23.70 -2.36 24.34
N VAL A 41 -23.06 -1.83 23.30
CA VAL A 41 -21.76 -2.33 22.87
C VAL A 41 -20.67 -1.75 23.78
N PRO A 42 -19.81 -2.57 24.40
CA PRO A 42 -18.70 -2.06 25.20
C PRO A 42 -17.79 -1.15 24.37
N ILE A 43 -17.45 0.03 24.89
CA ILE A 43 -16.61 1.02 24.18
C ILE A 43 -15.27 0.40 23.77
N THR A 44 -14.71 -0.48 24.62
CA THR A 44 -13.46 -1.19 24.36
C THR A 44 -13.52 -2.03 23.08
N VAL A 45 -14.65 -2.70 22.83
CA VAL A 45 -14.90 -3.49 21.61
C VAL A 45 -14.97 -2.56 20.40
N VAL A 46 -15.71 -1.45 20.51
CA VAL A 46 -15.82 -0.47 19.43
C VAL A 46 -14.47 0.11 19.06
N ALA A 47 -13.69 0.55 20.04
CA ALA A 47 -12.35 1.12 19.84
C ALA A 47 -11.40 0.10 19.19
N PHE A 48 -11.38 -1.14 19.69
CA PHE A 48 -10.52 -2.19 19.16
C PHE A 48 -10.86 -2.53 17.70
N PHE A 49 -12.12 -2.84 17.41
CA PHE A 49 -12.52 -3.20 16.04
C PHE A 49 -12.47 -2.01 15.08
N GLY A 50 -12.73 -0.79 15.55
CA GLY A 50 -12.56 0.42 14.75
C GLY A 50 -11.11 0.63 14.33
N LEU A 51 -10.17 0.50 15.27
CA LEU A 51 -8.74 0.58 14.99
C LEU A 51 -8.29 -0.56 14.07
N LEU A 52 -8.72 -1.80 14.34
CA LEU A 52 -8.40 -2.96 13.51
C LEU A 52 -8.91 -2.78 12.08
N ALA A 53 -10.17 -2.36 11.91
CA ALA A 53 -10.76 -2.09 10.60
C ALA A 53 -9.99 -1.00 9.86
N GLY A 54 -9.64 0.10 10.53
CA GLY A 54 -8.83 1.17 9.96
C GLY A 54 -7.47 0.67 9.44
N MET A 55 -6.78 -0.16 10.21
CA MET A 55 -5.51 -0.77 9.78
C MET A 55 -5.68 -1.68 8.56
N VAL A 56 -6.72 -2.52 8.55
CA VAL A 56 -7.00 -3.40 7.41
C VAL A 56 -7.34 -2.60 6.16
N ILE A 57 -8.18 -1.57 6.27
CA ILE A 57 -8.52 -0.67 5.15
C ILE A 57 -7.26 -0.03 4.60
N MET A 58 -6.40 0.51 5.47
CA MET A 58 -5.15 1.15 5.06
C MET A 58 -4.19 0.16 4.39
N LEU A 59 -4.10 -1.08 4.89
CA LEU A 59 -3.29 -2.13 4.28
C LEU A 59 -3.80 -2.49 2.87
N VAL A 60 -5.10 -2.73 2.72
CA VAL A 60 -5.71 -3.09 1.43
C VAL A 60 -5.57 -1.94 0.43
N ALA A 61 -5.83 -0.70 0.85
CA ALA A 61 -5.65 0.48 0.02
C ALA A 61 -4.18 0.65 -0.41
N GLY A 62 -3.23 0.41 0.50
CA GLY A 62 -1.80 0.44 0.22
C GLY A 62 -1.39 -0.61 -0.80
N ILE A 63 -1.83 -1.86 -0.64
CA ILE A 63 -1.56 -2.95 -1.60
C ILE A 63 -2.12 -2.61 -2.98
N TYR A 64 -3.38 -2.16 -3.05
CA TYR A 64 -4.01 -1.81 -4.32
C TYR A 64 -3.24 -0.69 -5.04
N ASN A 65 -2.84 0.34 -4.30
CA ASN A 65 -2.07 1.44 -4.86
C ASN A 65 -0.67 1.00 -5.32
N ASP A 66 0.04 0.20 -4.52
CA ASP A 66 1.36 -0.33 -4.87
C ASP A 66 1.30 -1.19 -6.15
N LEU A 67 0.31 -2.07 -6.26
CA LEU A 67 0.09 -2.89 -7.45
C LEU A 67 -0.25 -2.05 -8.68
N ARG A 68 -1.08 -1.00 -8.51
CA ARG A 68 -1.42 -0.07 -9.60
C ARG A 68 -0.19 0.67 -10.10
N VAL A 69 0.62 1.20 -9.18
CA VAL A 69 1.86 1.92 -9.51
C VAL A 69 2.84 1.00 -10.22
N ARG A 70 3.06 -0.22 -9.72
CA ARG A 70 3.93 -1.21 -10.36
C ARG A 70 3.48 -1.54 -11.79
N ARG A 71 2.18 -1.67 -12.02
CA ARG A 71 1.64 -1.90 -13.37
C ARG A 71 1.96 -0.73 -14.30
N ILE A 72 1.66 0.50 -13.86
CA ILE A 72 1.92 1.70 -14.66
C ILE A 72 3.41 1.82 -15.02
N LEU A 73 4.32 1.61 -14.06
CA LEU A 73 5.76 1.65 -14.35
C LEU A 73 6.17 0.55 -15.33
N ARG A 74 5.63 -0.67 -15.19
CA ARG A 74 5.97 -1.78 -16.10
C ARG A 74 5.48 -1.53 -17.52
N ASP A 75 4.28 -0.95 -17.66
CA ASP A 75 3.72 -0.64 -18.97
C ASP A 75 4.56 0.43 -19.68
N ARG A 76 5.03 1.46 -18.95
CA ARG A 76 5.94 2.48 -19.48
C ARG A 76 7.30 1.94 -19.89
N LEU A 77 7.91 1.10 -19.06
CA LEU A 77 9.21 0.47 -19.39
C LEU A 77 9.11 -0.43 -20.64
N THR A 78 7.96 -1.09 -20.84
CA THR A 78 7.75 -1.93 -22.02
C THR A 78 7.59 -1.08 -23.29
N GLU A 79 6.94 0.08 -23.17
CA GLU A 79 6.81 1.07 -24.23
C GLU A 79 8.19 1.64 -24.61
N GLU A 80 9.00 2.06 -23.62
CA GLU A 80 10.37 2.55 -23.84
C GLU A 80 11.31 1.51 -24.47
N ASP A 81 11.29 0.25 -24.00
CA ASP A 81 12.12 -0.84 -24.56
C ASP A 81 11.75 -1.14 -26.02
N SER A 82 10.46 -1.02 -26.37
CA SER A 82 10.00 -1.21 -27.74
C SER A 82 10.43 -0.07 -28.69
N GLU A 83 10.41 1.18 -28.21
CA GLU A 83 10.91 2.34 -28.95
C GLU A 83 12.43 2.30 -29.13
N GLU A 84 13.17 1.84 -28.09
CA GLU A 84 14.62 1.66 -28.17
C GLU A 84 14.99 0.57 -29.19
N LYS A 85 14.33 -0.60 -29.13
CA LYS A 85 14.54 -1.65 -30.14
C LYS A 85 14.20 -1.21 -31.55
N ALA A 86 13.10 -0.48 -31.75
CA ALA A 86 12.74 0.05 -33.06
C ALA A 86 13.84 0.99 -33.61
N ARG A 87 14.39 1.87 -32.76
CA ARG A 87 15.53 2.73 -33.11
C ARG A 87 16.79 1.94 -33.47
N ILE A 88 17.13 0.90 -32.69
CA ILE A 88 18.32 0.07 -32.94
C ILE A 88 18.19 -0.73 -34.24
N ILE A 89 17.01 -1.28 -34.53
CA ILE A 89 16.74 -2.04 -35.77
C ILE A 89 16.88 -1.12 -36.99
N ASP A 90 16.31 0.08 -36.93
CA ASP A 90 16.39 1.07 -38.00
C ASP A 90 17.85 1.47 -38.31
N HIS A 91 18.65 1.75 -37.27
CA HIS A 91 20.06 2.10 -37.44
C HIS A 91 20.90 0.96 -38.07
N ARG A 92 20.62 -0.30 -37.72
CA ARG A 92 21.28 -1.46 -38.34
C ARG A 92 20.84 -1.72 -39.78
N GLN A 93 19.62 -1.38 -40.16
CA GLN A 93 19.16 -1.55 -41.53
C GLN A 93 19.76 -0.50 -42.47
N HIS A 94 19.89 0.75 -42.02
CA HIS A 94 20.56 1.79 -42.81
C HIS A 94 22.01 1.43 -43.17
N ASP A 95 22.73 0.77 -42.25
CA ASP A 95 24.13 0.33 -42.45
C ASP A 95 24.27 -0.85 -43.42
N LEU A 96 23.17 -1.55 -43.74
CA LEU A 96 23.15 -2.67 -44.70
C LEU A 96 22.89 -2.22 -46.15
N PHE A 97 22.33 -1.03 -46.34
CA PHE A 97 22.01 -0.45 -47.66
C PHE A 97 22.92 0.73 -48.05
N GLY A 98 23.83 1.17 -47.17
CA GLY A 98 24.70 2.33 -47.40
C GLY A 98 26.09 2.02 -47.97
N LYS A 99 26.29 0.86 -48.63
CA LYS A 99 27.62 0.40 -49.05
C LYS A 99 27.80 0.08 -50.54
N ASP A 100 26.95 0.61 -51.41
CA ASP A 100 27.05 0.40 -52.87
C ASP A 100 26.89 1.71 -53.69
N GLU A 101 27.34 2.86 -53.18
CA GLU A 101 27.38 4.12 -53.96
C GLU A 101 28.76 4.82 -53.87
N GLU A 102 29.84 4.07 -54.09
CA GLU A 102 31.13 4.64 -54.51
C GLU A 102 31.76 3.71 -55.54
N GLU A 103 31.41 3.84 -56.82
CA GLU A 103 32.29 3.61 -57.98
C GLU A 103 31.50 3.88 -59.28
N GLY A 104 31.79 5.01 -59.92
CA GLY A 104 31.25 5.43 -61.22
C GLY A 104 31.91 6.70 -61.72
#